data_AF-A0A3M1NZ46-F1
#
_entry.id   AF-A0A3M1NZ46-F1
#
_cell.length_a   1.000
_cell.length_b   1.000
_cell.length_c   1.000
_cell.angle_alpha   90.00
_cell.angle_beta   90.00
_cell.angle_gamma   90.00
#
_symmetry.space_group_name_H-M   'P 1'
#
loop_
_entity.id
_entity.type
_entity.pdbx_description
1 polymer ?
#
loop_
_entity_poly.entity_id
_entity_poly.type
_entity_poly.pdbx_seq_one_letter_code
_entity_poly.pdbx_strand_id
1 'polypeptide(L)'
;MIHKKSIVPSLFTLLNLFFGFFAIVNAIKGNFVQASWLIVFAAVWDGIDGKVARLTHTYSDFGIQFDSITDVVSFGAAPAVLIYQVFLYKLGAAGVIISFVPLVFGAIR
;
A
#
# COMPACT_ATOMS: atom_id res chain seq x y z
N MET A 1 -23.93 19.64 -17.76
CA MET A 1 -23.40 18.34 -18.23
C MET A 1 -21.88 18.45 -18.32
N ILE A 2 -21.16 18.27 -17.20
CA ILE A 2 -19.69 18.20 -17.20
C ILE A 2 -19.31 16.96 -16.40
N HIS A 3 -19.39 15.80 -17.06
CA HIS A 3 -18.77 14.56 -16.61
C HIS A 3 -17.29 14.62 -17.02
N LYS A 4 -16.48 15.40 -16.30
CA LYS A 4 -15.02 15.21 -16.38
C LYS A 4 -14.72 13.96 -15.57
N LYS A 5 -14.89 12.78 -16.18
CA LYS A 5 -14.34 11.53 -15.66
C LYS A 5 -12.84 11.72 -15.60
N SER A 6 -12.31 12.11 -14.45
CA SER A 6 -10.88 12.06 -14.19
C SER A 6 -10.54 10.58 -14.05
N ILE A 7 -10.19 9.97 -15.18
CA ILE A 7 -9.75 8.57 -15.29
C ILE A 7 -8.34 8.42 -14.67
N VAL A 8 -7.66 9.53 -14.43
CA VAL A 8 -6.28 9.55 -13.97
C VAL A 8 -6.30 9.49 -12.43
N PRO A 9 -5.77 8.41 -11.82
CA PRO A 9 -5.44 8.40 -10.40
C PRO A 9 -4.51 9.57 -10.08
N SER A 10 -4.49 10.02 -8.83
CA SER A 10 -3.51 11.04 -8.49
C SER A 10 -2.09 10.47 -8.67
N LEU A 11 -1.15 11.34 -9.04
CA LEU A 11 0.26 10.95 -9.07
C LEU A 11 0.73 10.44 -7.71
N PHE A 12 0.14 10.93 -6.62
CA PHE A 12 0.46 10.52 -5.26
C PHE A 12 -0.02 9.10 -4.96
N THR A 13 -1.21 8.69 -5.44
CA THR A 13 -1.66 7.29 -5.33
C THR A 13 -0.72 6.36 -6.08
N LEU A 14 -0.30 6.74 -7.29
CA LEU A 14 0.67 5.95 -8.06
C LEU A 14 2.03 5.83 -7.36
N LEU A 15 2.49 6.91 -6.72
CA LEU A 15 3.71 6.88 -5.93
C LEU A 15 3.55 5.97 -4.71
N ASN A 16 2.44 6.07 -3.97
CA ASN A 16 2.12 5.16 -2.87
C ASN A 16 2.24 3.70 -3.33
N LEU A 17 1.59 3.35 -4.44
CA LEU A 17 1.64 2.00 -5.02
C LEU A 17 3.06 1.56 -5.38
N PHE A 18 3.83 2.45 -6.00
CA PHE A 18 5.21 2.18 -6.38
C PHE A 18 6.09 1.87 -5.17
N PHE A 19 5.98 2.67 -4.10
CA PHE A 19 6.73 2.45 -2.87
C PHE A 19 6.31 1.15 -2.16
N GLY A 20 5.01 0.84 -2.11
CA GLY A 20 4.49 -0.42 -1.57
C GLY A 20 5.02 -1.63 -2.34
N PHE A 21 4.95 -1.61 -3.68
CA PHE A 21 5.50 -2.67 -4.52
C PHE A 21 7.02 -2.81 -4.35
N PHE A 22 7.75 -1.68 -4.33
CA PHE A 22 9.20 -1.71 -4.18
C PHE A 22 9.63 -2.22 -2.79
N ALA A 23 8.82 -1.96 -1.75
CA ALA A 23 9.03 -2.55 -0.43
C ALA A 23 8.94 -4.08 -0.46
N ILE A 24 7.93 -4.64 -1.14
CA ILE A 24 7.78 -6.10 -1.31
C ILE A 24 9.01 -6.69 -2.00
N VAL A 25 9.47 -6.07 -3.09
CA VAL A 25 10.66 -6.53 -3.82
C VAL A 25 11.90 -6.53 -2.93
N ASN A 26 12.11 -5.47 -2.14
CA ASN A 26 13.25 -5.39 -1.22
C ASN A 26 13.14 -6.39 -0.06
N ALA A 27 11.93 -6.64 0.45
CA ALA A 27 11.69 -7.65 1.47
C ALA A 27 12.08 -9.06 0.97
N ILE A 28 11.70 -9.41 -0.27
CA ILE A 28 12.05 -10.69 -0.89
C ILE A 28 13.56 -10.81 -1.15
N LYS A 29 14.23 -9.70 -1.48
CA LYS A 29 15.71 -9.66 -1.64
C LYS A 29 16.47 -9.70 -0.32
N GLY A 30 15.79 -9.71 0.83
CA GLY A 30 16.41 -9.67 2.16
C GLY A 30 16.86 -8.28 2.61
N ASN A 31 16.49 -7.22 1.89
CA ASN A 31 16.83 -5.83 2.22
C ASN A 31 15.77 -5.21 3.14
N PHE A 32 15.64 -5.76 4.35
CA PHE A 32 14.54 -5.45 5.27
C PHE A 32 14.50 -4.00 5.77
N VAL A 33 15.67 -3.38 5.99
CA VAL A 33 15.75 -1.98 6.42
C VAL A 33 15.21 -1.05 5.33
N GLN A 34 15.60 -1.28 4.07
CA GLN A 34 15.09 -0.51 2.95
C GLN A 34 13.59 -0.73 2.74
N ALA A 35 13.14 -2.00 2.78
CA ALA A 35 11.72 -2.32 2.68
C ALA A 35 10.86 -1.61 3.75
N SER A 36 11.35 -1.53 4.99
CA SER A 36 10.66 -0.83 6.08
C SER A 36 10.54 0.67 5.81
N TRP A 37 11.62 1.32 5.35
CA TRP A 37 11.60 2.74 4.98
C TRP A 37 10.67 3.01 3.79
N LEU A 38 10.61 2.10 2.81
CA LEU A 38 9.73 2.24 1.66
C LEU A 38 8.25 2.20 2.05
N ILE A 39 7.86 1.37 3.03
CA ILE A 39 6.49 1.37 3.59
C ILE A 39 6.17 2.72 4.26
N VAL A 40 7.14 3.29 4.99
CA VAL A 40 6.96 4.63 5.59
C VAL A 40 6.82 5.71 4.52
N PHE A 41 7.61 5.66 3.45
CA PHE A 41 7.45 6.60 2.33
C PHE A 41 6.09 6.45 1.64
N ALA A 42 5.59 5.22 1.48
CA ALA A 42 4.24 4.97 0.97
C ALA A 42 3.17 5.65 1.85
N ALA A 43 3.29 5.58 3.18
CA ALA A 43 2.40 6.25 4.15
C ALA A 43 2.40 7.78 4.01
N VAL A 44 3.56 8.37 3.71
CA VAL A 44 3.65 9.82 3.49
C VAL A 44 2.88 10.23 2.24
N TRP A 45 2.99 9.46 1.15
CA TRP A 45 2.29 9.77 -0.10
C TRP A 45 0.79 9.53 -0.02
N ASP A 46 0.33 8.47 0.66
CA ASP A 46 -1.08 8.25 0.98
C ASP A 46 -1.68 9.44 1.74
N GLY A 47 -0.99 9.86 2.82
CA GLY A 47 -1.45 10.95 3.66
C GLY A 47 -1.50 12.32 2.94
N ILE A 48 -0.66 12.52 1.93
CA ILE A 48 -0.70 13.72 1.08
C ILE A 48 -1.87 13.64 0.11
N ASP A 49 -2.06 12.50 -0.55
CA ASP A 49 -3.12 12.32 -1.54
C ASP A 49 -4.52 12.46 -0.92
N GLY A 50 -4.77 11.77 0.18
CA GLY A 50 -6.05 11.82 0.89
C GLY A 50 -6.41 13.23 1.39
N LYS A 51 -5.41 14.06 1.70
CA LYS A 51 -5.61 15.48 2.06
C LYS A 51 -5.87 16.36 0.84
N VAL A 52 -5.14 16.15 -0.25
CA VAL A 52 -5.30 16.92 -1.49
C VAL A 52 -6.65 16.61 -2.15
N ALA A 53 -7.06 15.34 -2.19
CA ALA A 53 -8.38 14.93 -2.65
C ALA A 53 -9.50 15.57 -1.83
N ARG A 54 -9.30 15.68 -0.50
CA ARG A 54 -10.27 16.35 0.39
C ARG A 54 -10.44 17.84 0.13
N LEU A 55 -9.35 18.53 -0.12
CA LEU A 55 -9.32 19.98 -0.31
C LEU A 55 -9.78 20.41 -1.71
N THR A 56 -9.59 19.56 -2.72
CA THR A 56 -9.89 19.91 -4.12
C THR A 56 -11.30 19.55 -4.58
N HIS A 57 -12.12 18.91 -3.73
CA HIS A 57 -13.45 18.38 -4.10
C HIS A 57 -13.45 17.52 -5.38
N THR A 58 -12.28 17.03 -5.80
CA THR A 58 -12.08 16.30 -7.06
C THR A 58 -12.06 14.83 -6.73
N TYR A 59 -13.22 14.29 -6.34
CA TYR A 59 -13.39 12.87 -6.09
C TYR A 59 -13.94 12.21 -7.36
N SER A 60 -13.22 11.21 -7.88
CA SER A 60 -13.79 10.29 -8.86
C SER A 60 -13.98 8.93 -8.20
N ASP A 61 -15.07 8.24 -8.51
CA ASP A 61 -15.35 6.90 -7.97
C ASP A 61 -14.22 5.92 -8.27
N PHE A 62 -13.55 6.10 -9.41
CA PHE A 62 -12.38 5.32 -9.80
C PHE A 62 -11.16 5.64 -8.92
N GLY A 63 -10.88 6.91 -8.65
CA GLY A 63 -9.76 7.32 -7.79
C GLY A 63 -9.90 6.77 -6.37
N ILE A 64 -11.12 6.79 -5.81
CA ILE A 64 -11.40 6.23 -4.49
C ILE A 64 -11.14 4.71 -4.45
N GLN A 65 -11.61 3.98 -5.45
CA GLN A 65 -11.37 2.53 -5.52
C GLN A 65 -9.88 2.22 -5.72
N PHE A 66 -9.19 3.02 -6.53
CA PHE A 66 -7.76 2.86 -6.78
C PHE A 66 -6.91 3.15 -5.54
N ASP A 67 -7.28 4.15 -4.75
CA ASP A 67 -6.67 4.48 -3.46
C ASP A 67 -6.78 3.31 -2.48
N SER A 68 -7.99 2.76 -2.33
CA SER A 68 -8.22 1.57 -1.49
C SER A 68 -7.39 0.36 -1.94
N ILE A 69 -7.32 0.07 -3.24
CA ILE A 69 -6.45 -1.02 -3.75
C ILE A 69 -4.99 -0.76 -3.42
N THR A 70 -4.56 0.49 -3.56
CA THR A 70 -3.17 0.88 -3.32
C THR A 70 -2.80 0.76 -1.85
N ASP A 71 -3.70 1.16 -0.94
CA ASP A 71 -3.52 1.02 0.50
C ASP A 71 -3.38 -0.45 0.93
N VAL A 72 -4.16 -1.36 0.32
CA VAL A 72 -4.03 -2.80 0.56
C VAL A 72 -2.63 -3.30 0.16
N VAL A 73 -2.05 -2.79 -0.92
CA VAL A 73 -0.70 -3.18 -1.34
C VAL A 73 0.36 -2.61 -0.40
N SER A 74 0.29 -1.31 -0.11
CA SER A 74 1.32 -0.59 0.65
C SER A 74 1.29 -0.88 2.14
N PHE A 75 0.12 -1.03 2.75
CA PHE A 75 -0.05 -1.22 4.20
C PHE A 75 -0.55 -2.62 4.58
N GLY A 76 -1.07 -3.39 3.62
CA GLY A 76 -1.44 -4.78 3.83
C GLY A 76 -0.35 -5.75 3.37
N ALA A 77 -0.12 -5.80 2.06
CA ALA A 77 0.75 -6.79 1.43
C ALA A 77 2.24 -6.56 1.73
N ALA A 78 2.71 -5.31 1.67
CA ALA A 78 4.12 -5.02 1.94
C ALA A 78 4.55 -5.37 3.38
N PRO A 79 3.82 -4.99 4.44
CA PRO A 79 4.13 -5.41 5.80
C PRO A 79 3.97 -6.92 6.01
N ALA A 80 2.96 -7.54 5.40
CA ALA A 80 2.75 -8.99 5.46
C ALA A 80 3.97 -9.75 4.93
N VAL A 81 4.46 -9.41 3.74
CA VAL A 81 5.64 -10.03 3.14
C VAL A 81 6.90 -9.74 3.96
N LEU A 82 7.06 -8.52 4.47
CA LEU A 82 8.18 -8.14 5.32
C LEU A 82 8.24 -9.02 6.58
N ILE A 83 7.14 -9.13 7.32
CA ILE A 83 7.06 -9.93 8.55
C ILE A 83 7.30 -11.40 8.25
N TYR A 84 6.74 -11.91 7.14
CA TYR A 84 6.96 -13.28 6.70
C TYR A 84 8.45 -13.57 6.49
N GLN A 85 9.12 -12.74 5.68
CA GLN A 85 10.52 -12.93 5.32
C GLN A 85 11.46 -12.78 6.51
N VAL A 86 11.21 -11.84 7.43
CA VAL A 86 12.11 -11.59 8.56
C VAL A 86 11.99 -12.65 9.65
N PHE A 87 10.77 -13.01 10.05
CA PHE A 87 10.54 -13.77 11.29
C PHE A 87 9.91 -15.13 11.09
N LEU A 88 9.09 -15.31 10.05
CA LEU A 88 8.13 -16.41 9.99
C LEU A 88 8.42 -17.42 8.88
N TYR A 89 9.42 -17.18 8.03
CA TYR A 89 9.75 -18.07 6.91
C TYR A 89 10.09 -19.51 7.34
N LYS A 90 10.48 -19.72 8.60
CA LYS A 90 10.76 -21.05 9.18
C LYS A 90 9.54 -21.74 9.81
N LEU A 91 8.44 -21.02 10.04
CA LEU A 91 7.26 -21.56 10.73
C LEU A 91 6.28 -22.31 9.82
N GLY A 92 6.57 -22.43 8.51
CA GLY A 92 5.70 -23.10 7.56
C GLY A 92 4.31 -22.45 7.50
N ALA A 93 3.24 -23.26 7.57
CA ALA A 93 1.85 -22.79 7.43
C ALA A 93 1.45 -21.75 8.49
N ALA A 94 1.92 -21.89 9.74
CA ALA A 94 1.63 -20.93 10.80
C ALA A 94 2.23 -19.54 10.48
N GLY A 95 3.41 -19.52 9.86
CA GLY A 95 4.07 -18.28 9.45
C GLY A 95 3.28 -17.52 8.39
N VAL A 96 2.70 -18.24 7.43
CA VAL A 96 1.82 -17.66 6.40
C VAL A 96 0.59 -17.02 7.06
N ILE A 97 -0.09 -17.75 7.95
CA ILE A 97 -1.31 -17.26 8.62
C ILE A 97 -1.04 -16.00 9.45
N ILE A 98 0.03 -15.97 10.23
CA ILE A 98 0.37 -14.81 11.06
C ILE A 98 0.75 -13.61 10.18
N SER A 99 1.53 -13.86 9.11
CA SER A 99 1.90 -12.80 8.17
C SER A 99 0.72 -12.25 7.37
N PHE A 100 -0.41 -12.96 7.30
CA PHE A 100 -1.62 -12.50 6.61
C PHE A 100 -2.40 -11.44 7.39
N VAL A 101 -2.16 -11.30 8.70
CA VAL A 101 -2.90 -10.40 9.58
C VAL A 101 -2.86 -8.92 9.11
N PRO A 102 -1.70 -8.32 8.79
CA PRO A 102 -1.63 -6.96 8.26
C PRO A 102 -2.44 -6.77 6.96
N LEU A 103 -2.46 -7.80 6.10
CA LEU A 103 -3.19 -7.77 4.84
C LEU A 103 -4.71 -7.70 5.08
N VAL A 104 -5.22 -8.43 6.07
CA VAL A 104 -6.64 -8.35 6.48
C VAL A 104 -6.99 -6.96 6.98
N PHE A 105 -6.15 -6.37 7.84
CA PHE A 105 -6.37 -5.02 8.33
C PHE A 105 -6.31 -3.97 7.21
N GLY A 106 -5.40 -4.13 6.25
CA GLY A 106 -5.34 -3.28 5.06
C GLY A 106 -6.60 -3.37 4.20
N ALA A 107 -7.22 -4.54 4.09
CA ALA A 107 -8.42 -4.76 3.28
C ALA A 107 -9.74 -4.28 3.93
N ILE A 108 -9.77 -4.10 5.26
CA ILE A 108 -10.96 -3.68 6.01
C ILE A 108 -11.10 -2.15 6.11
N ARG A 109 -10.03 -1.41 5.76
CA ARG A 109 -10.00 0.06 5.76
C ARG A 109 -11.01 0.66 4.79
#